data_AF-A0A382IEQ2-F1
#
_entry.id   AF-A0A382IEQ2-F1
#
_cell.length_a   1.000
_cell.length_b   1.000
_cell.length_c   1.000
_cell.angle_alpha   90.00
_cell.angle_beta   90.00
_cell.angle_gamma   90.00
#
_symmetry.space_group_name_H-M   'P 1'
#
loop_
_entity.id
_entity.type
_entity.pdbx_description
1 polymer ?
#
loop_
_entity_poly.entity_id
_entity_poly.type
_entity_poly.pdbx_seq_one_letter_code
_entity_poly.pdbx_strand_id
1 'polypeptide(L)'
;CGVKLFESNTKYESGSGWPSFFQSLPDVFETKTDHLLGYARTEYHCKNCGGHHGHIFADGPQPTGKRYCNNGVCLVFKEKD
;
A
#
# COMPACT_ATOMS: atom_id res chain seq x y z
N CYS A 1 -1.90 14.40 -0.55
CA CYS A 1 -3.26 14.97 -0.40
C CYS A 1 -3.80 14.96 1.04
N GLY A 2 -3.12 14.34 2.01
CA GLY A 2 -3.54 14.39 3.42
C GLY A 2 -4.64 13.40 3.83
N VAL A 3 -5.16 12.61 2.88
CA VAL A 3 -6.12 11.53 3.16
C VAL A 3 -5.46 10.47 4.05
N LYS A 4 -6.20 9.97 5.05
CA LYS A 4 -5.75 8.84 5.87
C LYS A 4 -5.83 7.57 5.03
N LEU A 5 -4.73 6.81 4.96
CA LEU A 5 -4.59 5.66 4.04
C LEU A 5 -4.57 4.31 4.74
N PHE A 6 -3.90 4.25 5.90
CA PHE A 6 -3.63 3.03 6.64
C PHE A 6 -3.79 3.28 8.14
N GLU A 7 -4.07 2.21 8.89
CA GLU A 7 -3.94 2.19 10.34
C GLU A 7 -2.58 1.59 10.71
N SER A 8 -1.93 2.11 11.74
CA SER A 8 -0.60 1.63 12.16
C SER A 8 -0.59 0.15 12.60
N ASN A 9 -1.72 -0.36 13.10
CA ASN A 9 -1.86 -1.77 13.48
C ASN A 9 -1.89 -2.74 12.29
N THR A 10 -2.05 -2.23 11.06
CA THR A 10 -1.93 -3.06 9.85
C THR A 10 -0.53 -3.07 9.26
N LYS A 11 0.37 -2.23 9.79
CA LYS A 11 1.80 -2.23 9.43
C LYS A 11 2.47 -3.48 10.00
N TYR A 12 3.36 -4.08 9.23
CA TYR A 12 4.18 -5.21 9.68
C TYR A 12 5.56 -5.20 9.02
N GLU A 13 6.49 -5.96 9.59
CA GLU A 13 7.83 -6.14 9.03
C GLU A 13 7.82 -7.23 7.96
N SER A 14 7.85 -6.82 6.69
CA SER A 14 7.78 -7.73 5.54
C SER A 14 9.15 -8.26 5.08
N GLY A 15 10.26 -7.70 5.58
CA GLY A 15 11.61 -8.01 5.10
C GLY A 15 11.91 -7.48 3.69
N SER A 16 10.98 -6.75 3.06
CA SER A 16 11.15 -6.25 1.69
C SER A 16 12.06 -5.03 1.57
N GLY A 17 12.28 -4.29 2.66
CA GLY A 17 12.95 -2.99 2.65
C GLY A 17 12.01 -1.79 2.43
N TRP A 18 10.70 -2.03 2.25
CA TRP A 18 9.69 -0.99 2.10
C TRP A 18 8.58 -1.08 3.16
N PRO A 19 8.01 0.06 3.59
CA PRO A 19 6.83 0.06 4.46
C PRO A 19 5.72 -0.82 3.90
N SER A 20 5.24 -1.74 4.72
CA SER A 20 4.28 -2.77 4.30
C SER A 20 3.10 -2.81 5.25
N PHE A 21 1.90 -2.86 4.68
CA PHE A 21 0.64 -2.97 5.40
C PHE A 21 -0.16 -4.14 4.84
N PHE A 22 -0.89 -4.87 5.68
CA PHE A 22 -1.74 -5.95 5.19
C PHE A 22 -3.15 -5.49 4.78
N GLN A 23 -3.55 -4.28 5.20
CA GLN A 23 -4.87 -3.73 4.93
C GLN A 23 -4.82 -2.20 4.88
N SER A 24 -5.41 -1.61 3.84
CA SER A 24 -5.70 -0.17 3.74
C SER A 24 -7.04 0.18 4.37
N LEU A 25 -7.29 1.47 4.56
CA LEU A 25 -8.64 1.98 4.77
C LEU A 25 -9.50 1.73 3.51
N PRO A 26 -10.82 1.57 3.68
CA PRO A 26 -11.72 1.34 2.55
C PRO A 26 -11.78 2.55 1.63
N ASP A 27 -11.86 2.29 0.32
CA ASP A 27 -12.08 3.30 -0.73
C ASP A 27 -11.02 4.43 -0.84
N VAL A 28 -9.78 4.19 -0.41
CA VAL A 28 -8.70 5.21 -0.48
C VAL A 28 -7.74 5.03 -1.67
N PHE A 29 -7.80 3.89 -2.35
CA PHE A 29 -6.92 3.54 -3.47
C PHE A 29 -7.70 3.02 -4.68
N GLU A 30 -7.16 3.32 -5.86
CA GLU A 30 -7.48 2.65 -7.12
C GLU A 30 -6.30 1.78 -7.55
N THR A 31 -6.54 0.84 -8.46
CA THR A 31 -5.50 -0.07 -8.97
C THR A 31 -5.43 -0.04 -10.49
N LYS A 32 -4.25 -0.34 -11.01
CA LYS A 32 -4.06 -0.61 -12.45
C LYS A 32 -3.05 -1.75 -12.65
N THR A 33 -3.12 -2.39 -13.80
CA THR A 33 -2.15 -3.41 -14.18
C THR A 33 -0.86 -2.76 -14.66
N ASP A 34 0.27 -3.25 -14.14
CA ASP A 34 1.62 -2.82 -14.49
C ASP A 34 2.43 -4.00 -15.04
N HIS A 35 2.96 -3.84 -16.26
CA HIS A 35 3.72 -4.85 -16.99
C HIS A 35 5.23 -4.52 -17.15
N LEU A 36 5.76 -3.53 -16.43
CA LEU A 36 7.13 -3.03 -16.64
C LEU A 36 8.21 -4.11 -16.50
N LEU A 37 7.98 -5.14 -15.69
CA LEU A 37 8.92 -6.26 -15.49
C LEU A 37 8.65 -7.47 -16.39
N GLY A 38 7.81 -7.34 -17.43
CA GLY A 38 7.45 -8.42 -18.35
C GLY A 38 6.37 -9.37 -17.83
N TYR A 39 5.85 -9.15 -16.62
CA TYR A 39 4.69 -9.85 -16.07
C TYR A 39 3.73 -8.89 -15.37
N ALA A 40 2.46 -9.29 -15.25
CA ALA A 40 1.42 -8.46 -14.66
C ALA A 40 1.62 -8.29 -13.15
N ARG A 41 1.59 -7.04 -12.68
CA ARG A 41 1.59 -6.65 -11.27
C ARG A 41 0.43 -5.70 -11.02
N THR A 42 -0.04 -5.65 -9.78
CA THR A 42 -1.12 -4.73 -9.37
C THR A 42 -0.50 -3.48 -8.78
N GLU A 43 -0.39 -2.42 -9.55
CA GLU A 43 -0.06 -1.10 -9.02
C GLU A 43 -1.28 -0.52 -8.30
N TYR A 44 -1.03 0.25 -7.25
CA TYR A 44 -2.07 1.03 -6.59
C TYR A 44 -1.61 2.48 -6.38
N HIS A 45 -2.58 3.38 -6.46
CA HIS A 45 -2.39 4.82 -6.36
C HIS A 45 -3.54 5.45 -5.60
N CYS A 46 -3.29 6.62 -5.01
CA CYS A 46 -4.27 7.35 -4.21
C CYS A 46 -5.48 7.70 -5.08
N LYS A 47 -6.68 7.24 -4.70
CA LYS A 47 -7.94 7.54 -5.40
C LYS A 47 -8.20 9.05 -5.51
N ASN A 48 -7.79 9.81 -4.49
CA ASN A 48 -8.08 11.24 -4.42
C ASN A 48 -7.12 12.13 -5.25
N CYS A 49 -5.84 11.76 -5.40
CA CYS A 49 -4.86 12.62 -6.08
C CYS A 49 -4.01 11.92 -7.14
N GLY A 50 -4.26 10.65 -7.44
CA GLY A 50 -3.52 9.86 -8.42
C GLY A 50 -2.06 9.56 -8.05
N GLY A 51 -1.61 9.92 -6.85
CA GLY A 51 -0.22 9.69 -6.42
C GLY A 51 0.09 8.20 -6.36
N HIS A 52 1.16 7.77 -7.04
CA HIS A 52 1.61 6.38 -7.02
C HIS A 52 2.11 5.97 -5.63
N HIS A 53 1.65 4.83 -5.10
CA HIS A 53 2.08 4.33 -3.79
C HIS A 53 2.96 3.08 -3.88
N GLY A 54 2.70 2.18 -4.81
CA GLY A 54 3.50 0.97 -5.00
C GLY A 54 2.67 -0.17 -5.61
N HIS A 55 2.91 -1.39 -5.14
CA HIS A 55 2.22 -2.60 -5.64
C HIS A 55 1.61 -3.45 -4.53
N ILE A 56 0.53 -4.15 -4.88
CA ILE A 56 -0.15 -5.13 -4.01
C ILE A 56 0.30 -6.53 -4.39
N PHE A 57 0.66 -7.32 -3.38
CA PHE A 57 1.03 -8.72 -3.51
C PHE A 57 0.11 -9.62 -2.66
N ALA A 58 0.03 -10.91 -3.00
CA ALA A 58 -0.78 -11.91 -2.30
C ALA A 58 0.03 -12.75 -1.28
N ASP A 59 1.18 -12.22 -0.83
CA ASP A 59 2.13 -12.84 0.10
C ASP A 59 2.09 -12.17 1.49
N GLY A 60 0.98 -11.51 1.82
CA GLY A 60 0.80 -10.84 3.10
C GLY A 60 0.38 -11.78 4.23
N PRO A 61 0.42 -11.30 5.49
CA PRO A 61 -0.06 -12.06 6.63
C PRO A 61 -1.59 -12.17 6.65
N GLN A 62 -2.09 -13.07 7.48
CA GLN A 62 -3.50 -13.08 7.88
C GLN A 62 -3.87 -11.76 8.58
N PRO A 63 -5.15 -11.31 8.50
CA PRO A 63 -6.31 -12.01 7.94
C PRO A 63 -6.54 -11.81 6.44
N THR A 64 -5.82 -10.88 5.79
CA THR A 64 -6.14 -10.51 4.39
C THR A 64 -5.35 -11.28 3.35
N GLY A 65 -4.16 -11.79 3.71
CA GLY A 65 -3.21 -12.37 2.76
C GLY A 65 -2.60 -11.35 1.79
N LYS A 66 -2.91 -10.05 1.96
CA LYS A 66 -2.45 -8.99 1.06
C LYS A 66 -1.24 -8.29 1.65
N ARG A 67 -0.29 -7.88 0.80
CA ARG A 67 0.80 -6.98 1.16
C ARG A 67 0.72 -5.73 0.28
N TYR A 68 0.36 -4.61 0.89
CA TYR A 68 0.50 -3.28 0.30
C TYR A 68 1.94 -2.82 0.53
N CYS A 69 2.77 -2.98 -0.49
CA CYS A 69 4.17 -2.53 -0.46
C CYS A 69 4.21 -1.05 -0.89
N ASN A 70 4.69 -0.16 -0.02
CA ASN A 70 4.59 1.28 -0.22
C ASN A 70 5.96 1.93 -0.42
N ASN A 71 6.01 2.93 -1.29
CA ASN A 71 7.09 3.90 -1.31
C ASN A 71 6.98 4.78 -0.06
N GLY A 72 8.02 4.80 0.77
CA GLY A 72 8.02 5.58 2.02
C GLY A 72 7.82 7.08 1.82
N VAL A 73 8.29 7.64 0.69
CA VAL A 73 8.12 9.05 0.33
C VAL A 73 6.65 9.46 0.13
N CYS A 74 5.77 8.51 -0.13
CA CYS A 74 4.34 8.76 -0.36
C CYS A 74 3.55 8.78 0.96
N LEU A 75 4.19 8.51 2.10
CA LEU A 75 3.55 8.39 3.41
C LEU A 75 4.05 9.48 4.36
N VAL A 76 3.11 10.07 5.10
CA VAL A 76 3.39 10.92 6.25
C VAL A 76 2.82 10.21 7.47
N PHE A 77 3.69 9.79 8.39
CA PHE A 77 3.28 9.15 9.63
C PHE A 77 2.85 10.22 10.64
N LYS A 78 1.72 9.98 11.29
CA LYS A 78 1.18 10.82 12.35
C LYS A 78 0.88 9.94 13.55
N GLU A 79 1.20 10.42 14.75
CA GLU A 79 0.82 9.75 15.99
C GLU A 79 -0.71 9.75 16.11
N LYS A 80 -1.24 8.76 16.84
CA LYS A 80 -2.63 8.81 17.27
C LYS A 80 -2.69 9.75 18.47
N ASP A 81 -3.64 10.69 18.44
CA ASP A 81 -3.96 11.55 19.59
C ASP A 81 -4.33 10.71 20.83
#